data_AF-A0A9E0RVJ8-F1
#
_entry.id   AF-A0A9E0RVJ8-F1
#
_cell.length_a   1.000
_cell.length_b   1.000
_cell.length_c   1.000
_cell.angle_alpha   90.00
_cell.angle_beta   90.00
_cell.angle_gamma   90.00
#
_symmetry.space_group_name_H-M   'P 1'
#
loop_
_entity.id
_entity.type
_entity.pdbx_description
1 polymer ?
#
loop_
_entity_poly.entity_id
_entity_poly.type
_entity_poly.pdbx_seq_one_letter_code
_entity_poly.pdbx_strand_id
1 'polypeptide(L)'
;MRTERRPAKGLLGGMLGLPGSDWTEQDLPGTDFPVSEDWKSAGQVRHVFTHFSLELTVWHSTGCATGTFTPVEEAAKALPSVFAKALALVVN
;
A
#
# COMPACT_ATOMS: atom_id res chain seq x y z
N MET A 1 -9.67 -5.37 -4.64
CA MET A 1 -8.69 -4.29 -4.37
C MET A 1 -7.51 -4.44 -5.33
N ARG A 2 -6.93 -3.34 -5.82
CA ARG A 2 -5.72 -3.41 -6.66
C ARG A 2 -4.50 -3.84 -5.83
N THR A 3 -3.74 -4.80 -6.32
CA THR A 3 -2.54 -5.34 -5.69
C THR A 3 -1.42 -5.49 -6.72
N GLU A 4 -0.18 -5.57 -6.24
CA GLU A 4 0.99 -5.85 -7.06
C GLU A 4 1.98 -6.72 -6.32
N ARG A 5 2.86 -7.39 -7.06
CA ARG A 5 4.00 -8.07 -6.46
C ARG A 5 5.18 -7.11 -6.40
N ARG A 6 5.74 -6.91 -5.20
CA ARG A 6 6.95 -6.09 -5.02
C ARG A 6 8.12 -6.69 -5.81
N PRO A 7 9.09 -5.88 -6.27
CA PRO A 7 10.31 -6.37 -6.90
C PRO A 7 10.97 -7.46 -6.06
N ALA A 8 11.68 -8.41 -6.69
CA ALA A 8 12.27 -9.54 -5.98
C ALA A 8 13.34 -9.15 -4.94
N LYS A 9 13.91 -7.94 -5.04
CA LYS A 9 14.95 -7.43 -4.15
C LYS A 9 14.47 -6.17 -3.42
N GLY A 10 15.04 -5.93 -2.25
CA GLY A 10 14.72 -4.79 -1.40
C GLY A 10 13.70 -5.12 -0.32
N LEU A 11 13.15 -4.06 0.30
CA LEU A 11 12.18 -4.19 1.39
C LEU A 11 10.91 -4.91 0.91
N LEU A 12 10.55 -5.99 1.60
CA LEU A 12 9.43 -6.88 1.30
C LEU A 12 9.53 -7.51 -0.10
N GLY A 13 10.75 -7.81 -0.52
CA GLY A 13 11.04 -8.32 -1.86
C GLY A 13 10.21 -9.55 -2.23
N GLY A 14 9.53 -9.49 -3.37
CA GLY A 14 8.69 -10.56 -3.90
C GLY A 14 7.36 -10.77 -3.17
N MET A 15 7.06 -10.01 -2.11
CA MET A 15 5.78 -10.12 -1.40
C MET A 15 4.65 -9.43 -2.15
N LEU A 16 3.40 -9.80 -1.86
CA LEU A 16 2.23 -9.06 -2.31
C LEU A 16 2.20 -7.70 -1.58
N GLY A 17 1.84 -6.64 -2.29
CA GLY A 17 1.75 -5.30 -1.75
C GLY A 17 0.60 -4.50 -2.36
N LEU A 18 0.39 -3.32 -1.77
CA LEU A 18 -0.48 -2.30 -2.33
C LEU A 18 0.33 -1.42 -3.28
N PRO A 19 -0.26 -0.91 -4.38
CA PRO A 19 0.38 0.10 -5.21
C PRO A 19 0.79 1.32 -4.36
N GLY A 20 1.98 1.84 -4.61
CA GLY A 20 2.50 2.99 -3.88
C GLY A 20 3.82 3.49 -4.47
N SER A 21 4.36 4.51 -3.83
CA SER A 21 5.67 5.07 -4.19
C SER A 21 6.82 4.11 -3.86
N ASP A 22 8.03 4.52 -4.25
CA ASP A 22 9.24 3.88 -3.76
C ASP A 22 9.41 4.06 -2.25
N TRP A 23 10.19 3.14 -1.66
CA TRP A 23 10.65 3.24 -0.28
C TRP A 23 11.76 4.29 -0.20
N THR A 24 11.60 5.28 0.67
CA THR A 24 12.57 6.35 0.86
C THR A 24 12.64 6.77 2.32
N GLU A 25 13.81 7.26 2.74
CA GLU A 25 14.03 7.89 4.05
C GLU A 25 13.70 9.39 4.03
N GLN A 26 13.52 9.97 2.83
CA GLN A 26 13.17 11.37 2.64
C GLN A 26 11.65 11.52 2.53
N ASP A 27 11.16 12.74 2.79
CA ASP A 27 9.77 13.06 2.50
C ASP A 27 9.48 12.87 1.01
N LEU A 28 8.36 12.20 0.72
CA LEU A 28 7.93 11.99 -0.66
C LEU A 28 7.40 13.30 -1.26
N PRO A 29 7.86 13.68 -2.46
CA PRO A 29 7.36 14.89 -3.13
C PRO A 29 5.93 14.65 -3.63
N GLY A 30 4.93 15.08 -2.86
CA GLY A 30 3.52 14.92 -3.21
C GLY A 30 3.11 13.45 -3.41
N THR A 31 1.83 13.21 -3.70
CA THR A 31 1.33 11.86 -3.99
C THR A 31 1.02 11.75 -5.48
N ASP A 32 1.83 10.97 -6.22
CA ASP A 32 1.53 10.64 -7.61
C ASP A 32 0.46 9.54 -7.65
N PHE A 33 -0.77 9.95 -7.90
CA PHE A 33 -1.90 9.07 -7.87
C PHE A 33 -2.08 8.35 -9.22
N PRO A 34 -2.19 7.01 -9.24
CA PRO A 34 -2.24 6.23 -10.48
C PRO A 34 -3.51 6.41 -11.33
N VAL A 35 -4.54 7.08 -10.79
CA VAL A 35 -5.79 7.38 -11.51
C VAL A 35 -6.27 8.78 -11.14
N SER A 36 -6.96 9.43 -12.09
CA SER A 36 -7.32 10.84 -12.00
C SER A 36 -8.57 11.18 -11.17
N GLU A 37 -9.01 10.34 -10.22
CA GLU A 37 -10.31 10.56 -9.55
C GLU A 37 -10.38 10.14 -8.06
N ASP A 38 -11.11 10.94 -7.27
CA ASP A 38 -11.72 10.66 -5.96
C ASP A 38 -10.85 10.01 -4.87
N TRP A 39 -9.62 10.50 -4.73
CA TRP A 39 -8.74 10.08 -3.65
C TRP A 39 -9.18 10.63 -2.30
N LYS A 40 -9.30 9.74 -1.32
CA LYS A 40 -9.58 10.05 0.08
C LYS A 40 -8.44 9.57 0.96
N SER A 41 -8.04 10.40 1.91
CA SER A 41 -7.06 10.01 2.92
C SER A 41 -7.72 9.02 3.88
N ALA A 42 -7.07 7.87 4.08
CA ALA A 42 -7.45 6.87 5.08
C ALA A 42 -6.66 7.03 6.40
N GLY A 43 -5.69 7.94 6.44
CA GLY A 43 -4.79 8.15 7.57
C GLY A 43 -3.41 7.52 7.37
N GLN A 44 -2.75 7.17 8.47
CA GLN A 44 -1.36 6.69 8.45
C GLN A 44 -1.19 5.35 9.17
N VAL A 45 -0.26 4.54 8.66
CA VAL A 45 0.19 3.29 9.30
C VAL A 45 1.66 3.43 9.67
N ARG A 46 1.96 3.28 10.96
CA ARG A 46 3.34 3.05 11.42
C ARG A 46 3.57 1.55 11.64
N HIS A 47 4.64 1.03 11.06
CA HIS A 47 5.06 -0.35 11.22
C HIS A 47 6.53 -0.42 11.63
N VAL A 48 6.82 -1.15 12.71
CA VAL A 48 8.19 -1.29 13.23
C VAL A 48 8.75 -2.62 12.74
N PHE A 49 9.84 -2.54 11.98
CA PHE A 49 10.73 -3.66 11.69
C PHE A 49 11.83 -3.70 12.74
N THR A 50 12.63 -4.78 12.74
CA THR A 50 13.71 -4.97 13.72
C THR A 50 14.75 -3.85 13.73
N HIS A 51 14.98 -3.18 12.60
CA HIS A 51 16.04 -2.18 12.46
C HIS A 51 15.55 -0.76 12.16
N PHE A 52 14.29 -0.60 11.77
CA PHE A 52 13.73 0.70 11.39
C PHE A 52 12.20 0.69 11.53
N SER A 53 11.59 1.86 11.50
CA SER A 53 10.14 1.98 11.36
C SER A 53 9.78 2.57 10.00
N LEU A 54 8.71 2.06 9.40
CA LEU A 54 8.12 2.59 8.18
C LEU A 54 6.82 3.30 8.52
N GLU A 55 6.62 4.48 7.95
CA GLU A 55 5.35 5.20 7.98
C GLU A 55 4.75 5.21 6.57
N LEU A 56 3.48 4.82 6.47
CA LEU A 56 2.71 4.90 5.22
C LEU A 56 1.62 5.94 5.40
N THR A 57 1.52 6.88 4.47
CA THR A 57 0.31 7.68 4.28
C THR A 57 -0.61 6.94 3.32
N VAL A 58 -1.80 6.58 3.79
CA VAL A 58 -2.72 5.71 3.06
C VAL A 58 -3.80 6.54 2.40
N TRP A 59 -3.97 6.32 1.11
CA TRP A 59 -5.02 6.89 0.30
C TRP A 59 -5.80 5.79 -0.39
N HIS A 60 -7.09 6.03 -0.63
CA HIS A 60 -7.92 5.12 -1.39
C HIS A 60 -8.82 5.86 -2.37
N SER A 61 -9.20 5.18 -3.44
CA SER A 61 -10.15 5.67 -4.45
C SER A 61 -11.00 4.50 -4.92
N THR A 62 -12.24 4.80 -5.33
CA THR A 62 -13.16 3.86 -5.99
C THR A 62 -13.10 3.97 -7.51
N GLY A 63 -12.18 4.78 -8.05
CA GLY A 63 -11.98 4.97 -9.48
C GLY A 63 -11.54 3.70 -10.20
N CYS A 64 -11.73 3.71 -11.53
CA CYS A 64 -11.29 2.61 -12.39
C CYS A 64 -9.75 2.61 -12.52
N ALA A 65 -9.09 1.65 -11.88
CA ALA A 65 -7.65 1.45 -12.02
C ALA A 65 -7.32 0.25 -12.92
N THR A 66 -6.16 0.30 -13.57
CA THR A 66 -5.61 -0.83 -14.34
C THR A 66 -4.71 -1.70 -13.46
N GLY A 67 -4.54 -2.98 -13.83
CA GLY A 67 -3.61 -3.90 -13.17
C GLY A 67 -4.30 -5.10 -12.54
N THR A 68 -3.65 -5.71 -11.56
CA THR A 68 -4.15 -6.91 -10.90
C THR A 68 -5.09 -6.54 -9.76
N PHE A 69 -6.23 -7.21 -9.69
CA PHE A 69 -7.20 -7.06 -8.60
C PHE A 69 -7.34 -8.37 -7.85
N THR A 70 -7.12 -8.31 -6.53
CA THR A 70 -7.33 -9.43 -5.61
C THR A 70 -8.59 -9.18 -4.78
N PRO A 71 -9.46 -10.19 -4.55
CA PRO A 71 -10.54 -10.08 -3.58
C PRO A 71 -10.03 -9.63 -2.21
N VAL A 72 -10.79 -8.79 -1.51
CA VAL A 72 -10.34 -8.18 -0.24
C VAL A 72 -10.00 -9.25 0.80
N GLU A 73 -10.83 -10.28 0.94
CA GLU A 73 -10.60 -11.37 1.90
C GLU A 73 -9.33 -12.17 1.61
N GLU A 74 -9.02 -12.38 0.33
CA GLU A 74 -7.80 -13.06 -0.09
C GLU A 74 -6.57 -12.17 0.13
N ALA A 75 -6.66 -10.89 -0.24
CA ALA A 75 -5.60 -9.92 -0.01
C ALA A 75 -5.28 -9.78 1.48
N ALA A 76 -6.29 -9.73 2.35
CA ALA A 76 -6.12 -9.62 3.79
C ALA A 76 -5.31 -10.79 4.40
N LYS A 77 -5.39 -11.99 3.80
CA LYS A 77 -4.64 -13.18 4.23
C LYS A 77 -3.22 -13.23 3.65
N ALA A 78 -3.02 -12.67 2.46
CA ALA A 78 -1.76 -12.76 1.72
C ALA A 78 -0.81 -11.56 1.93
N LEU A 79 -1.34 -10.40 2.32
CA LEU A 79 -0.56 -9.19 2.53
C LEU A 79 0.30 -9.28 3.79
N PRO A 80 1.58 -8.87 3.74
CA PRO A 80 2.38 -8.63 4.93
C PRO A 80 1.71 -7.65 5.89
N SER A 81 2.03 -7.74 7.18
CA SER A 81 1.37 -6.97 8.26
C SER A 81 1.35 -5.45 8.06
N VAL A 82 2.33 -4.86 7.39
CA VAL A 82 2.33 -3.42 7.10
C VAL A 82 1.22 -3.03 6.11
N PHE A 83 1.01 -3.83 5.06
CA PHE A 83 -0.04 -3.59 4.07
C PHE A 83 -1.41 -4.06 4.56
N ALA A 84 -1.48 -5.14 5.35
CA ALA A 84 -2.73 -5.57 5.97
C ALA A 84 -3.30 -4.48 6.90
N LYS A 85 -2.43 -3.78 7.66
CA LYS A 85 -2.83 -2.60 8.45
C LYS A 85 -3.36 -1.47 7.56
N ALA A 86 -2.73 -1.20 6.42
CA ALA A 86 -3.18 -0.16 5.49
C ALA A 86 -4.55 -0.50 4.88
N LEU A 87 -4.76 -1.78 4.52
CA LEU A 87 -6.06 -2.27 4.06
C LEU A 87 -7.15 -2.06 5.13
N ALA A 88 -6.85 -2.38 6.39
CA ALA A 88 -7.80 -2.23 7.51
C ALA A 88 -8.29 -0.79 7.72
N LEU A 89 -7.52 0.23 7.31
CA LEU A 89 -7.98 1.63 7.38
C LEU A 89 -9.10 1.96 6.40
N VAL A 90 -9.29 1.15 5.36
CA VAL A 90 -10.23 1.43 4.25
C VAL A 90 -11.48 0.55 4.32
N VAL A 91 -11.38 -0.67 4.88
CA VAL A 91 -12.47 -1.67 4.85
C VAL A 91 -13.30 -1.72 6.13
N ASN A 92 -13.08 -0.79 7.06
CA ASN A 92 -13.90 -0.64 8.27
C ASN A 92 -15.22 0.09 7.99
#